data_AF-A0A139PWD1-F1
#
_entry.id   AF-A0A139PWD1-F1
#
_cell.length_a   1.000
_cell.length_b   1.000
_cell.length_c   1.000
_cell.angle_alpha   90.00
_cell.angle_beta   90.00
_cell.angle_gamma   90.00
#
_symmetry.space_group_name_H-M   'P 1'
#
loop_
_entity.id
_entity.type
_entity.pdbx_description
1 polymer ?
#
loop_
_entity_poly.entity_id
_entity_poly.type
_entity_poly.pdbx_seq_one_letter_code
_entity_poly.pdbx_strand_id
1 'polypeptide(L)'
;MIEEKIPYANYEAVREEVFSLEKRLADLGVDRKSCHIDLVPENFIESPQGRLYLIDWEYSSMNDPMWDLAALFLESEFTRQEEEAFLSHYESEQTPVSREKIAIYKILQDAIWSLWTVYKEEQGADFGDYGVSRYQRAVKGLSYYGGSDEK
;
A
#
# COMPACT_ATOMS: atom_id res chain seq x y z
N MET A 1 -15.59 1.19 14.45
CA MET A 1 -16.12 0.64 13.18
C MET A 1 -16.79 1.79 12.46
N ILE A 2 -16.73 1.84 11.13
CA ILE A 2 -17.46 2.85 10.34
C ILE A 2 -18.95 2.64 10.61
N GLU A 3 -19.65 3.67 11.11
CA GLU A 3 -21.07 3.58 11.47
C GLU A 3 -21.98 4.00 10.31
N GLU A 4 -21.51 4.94 9.48
CA GLU A 4 -22.24 5.42 8.31
C GLU A 4 -21.98 4.56 7.07
N LYS A 5 -22.75 4.84 6.01
CA LYS A 5 -22.55 4.19 4.72
C LYS A 5 -21.25 4.69 4.09
N ILE A 6 -20.43 3.76 3.62
CA ILE A 6 -19.18 4.09 2.90
C ILE A 6 -19.51 4.96 1.67
N PRO A 7 -18.87 6.15 1.53
CA PRO A 7 -19.27 7.18 0.57
C PRO A 7 -18.80 6.93 -0.87
N TYR A 8 -18.36 5.71 -1.20
CA TYR A 8 -17.89 5.35 -2.53
C TYR A 8 -19.01 4.67 -3.34
N ALA A 9 -19.40 5.27 -4.47
CA ALA A 9 -20.58 4.84 -5.23
C ALA A 9 -20.51 3.38 -5.74
N ASN A 10 -19.32 2.93 -6.12
CA ASN A 10 -19.04 1.57 -6.63
C ASN A 10 -18.37 0.67 -5.58
N TYR A 11 -18.57 0.95 -4.28
CA TYR A 11 -17.87 0.27 -3.20
C TYR A 11 -17.96 -1.26 -3.25
N GLU A 12 -19.15 -1.82 -3.40
CA GLU A 12 -19.33 -3.29 -3.37
C GLU A 12 -18.57 -4.00 -4.49
N ALA A 13 -18.60 -3.46 -5.70
CA ALA A 13 -17.88 -4.06 -6.83
C ALA A 13 -16.36 -4.00 -6.61
N VAL A 14 -15.84 -2.85 -6.17
CA VAL A 14 -14.42 -2.68 -5.86
C VAL A 14 -13.99 -3.57 -4.69
N ARG A 15 -14.86 -3.72 -3.69
CA ARG A 15 -14.63 -4.61 -2.55
C ARG A 15 -14.51 -6.06 -3.02
N GLU A 16 -15.42 -6.55 -3.85
CA GLU A 16 -15.34 -7.92 -4.39
C GLU A 16 -14.02 -8.15 -5.14
N GLU A 17 -13.59 -7.21 -5.98
CA GLU A 17 -12.32 -7.29 -6.69
C GLU A 17 -11.11 -7.25 -5.76
N VAL A 18 -11.07 -6.33 -4.79
CA VAL A 18 -10.01 -6.25 -3.77
C VAL A 18 -9.88 -7.57 -3.00
N PHE A 19 -10.99 -8.16 -2.58
CA PHE A 19 -10.98 -9.43 -1.85
C PHE A 19 -10.55 -10.61 -2.74
N SER A 20 -10.76 -10.54 -4.06
CA SER A 20 -10.30 -11.58 -4.99
C SER A 20 -8.77 -11.70 -5.02
N LEU A 21 -8.04 -10.62 -4.72
CA LEU A 21 -6.57 -10.58 -4.67
C LEU A 21 -6.00 -11.46 -3.55
N GLU A 22 -6.78 -11.77 -2.51
CA GLU A 22 -6.37 -12.67 -1.42
C GLU A 22 -5.98 -14.04 -1.97
N LYS A 23 -6.80 -14.61 -2.85
CA LYS A 23 -6.51 -15.90 -3.48
C LYS A 23 -5.22 -15.85 -4.28
N ARG A 24 -5.00 -14.76 -5.02
CA ARG A 24 -3.80 -14.61 -5.85
C ARG A 24 -2.54 -14.47 -5.00
N LEU A 25 -2.60 -13.72 -3.89
CA LEU A 25 -1.50 -13.66 -2.92
C LEU A 25 -1.22 -15.04 -2.29
N ALA A 26 -2.25 -15.82 -1.99
CA ALA A 26 -2.09 -17.18 -1.49
C ALA A 26 -1.38 -18.09 -2.51
N ASP A 27 -1.74 -18.00 -3.79
CA ASP A 27 -1.11 -18.77 -4.87
C ASP A 27 0.36 -18.36 -5.10
N LEU A 28 0.69 -17.07 -4.93
CA LEU A 28 2.07 -16.57 -4.98
C LEU A 28 2.88 -16.96 -3.72
N GLY A 29 2.20 -17.33 -2.64
CA GLY A 29 2.75 -17.58 -1.31
C GLY A 29 3.07 -16.28 -0.58
N VAL A 30 2.52 -16.07 0.61
CA VAL A 30 2.74 -14.86 1.43
C VAL A 30 3.88 -15.08 2.41
N ASP A 31 4.87 -14.19 2.38
CA ASP A 31 6.01 -14.23 3.30
C ASP A 31 5.64 -13.63 4.66
N ARG A 32 6.39 -14.00 5.71
CA ARG A 32 6.16 -13.51 7.07
C ARG A 32 7.46 -13.04 7.71
N LYS A 33 7.71 -11.73 7.68
CA LYS A 33 8.89 -11.04 8.20
C LYS A 33 8.49 -9.82 9.02
N SER A 34 9.41 -9.26 9.79
CA SER A 34 9.18 -8.00 10.51
C SER A 34 9.08 -6.84 9.52
N CYS A 35 7.94 -6.15 9.51
CA CYS A 35 7.65 -5.03 8.62
C CYS A 35 7.25 -3.79 9.41
N HIS A 36 7.52 -2.61 8.84
CA HIS A 36 7.13 -1.32 9.40
C HIS A 36 5.64 -1.04 9.21
N ILE A 37 5.08 -1.51 8.08
CA ILE A 37 3.69 -1.35 7.62
C ILE A 37 3.37 0.05 7.09
N ASP A 38 3.99 1.11 7.62
CA ASP A 38 3.68 2.50 7.24
C ASP A 38 4.94 3.31 6.86
N LEU A 39 5.51 3.05 5.67
CA LEU A 39 6.75 3.69 5.20
C LEU A 39 6.49 5.01 4.44
N VAL A 40 5.72 5.92 5.03
CA VAL A 40 5.63 7.31 4.55
C VAL A 40 6.99 8.01 4.65
N PRO A 41 7.35 8.91 3.72
CA PRO A 41 8.66 9.57 3.72
C PRO A 41 8.94 10.37 5.01
N GLU A 42 7.90 10.87 5.67
CA GLU A 42 7.99 11.61 6.94
C GLU A 42 8.50 10.75 8.11
N ASN A 43 8.37 9.42 8.02
CA ASN A 43 8.88 8.49 9.02
C ASN A 43 10.40 8.28 8.93
N PHE A 44 11.06 8.86 7.92
CA PHE A 44 12.52 8.90 7.81
C PHE A 44 13.05 10.26 8.28
N ILE A 45 13.73 10.28 9.44
CA ILE A 45 14.31 11.50 10.02
C ILE A 45 15.83 11.47 10.01
N GLU A 46 16.46 12.58 9.62
CA GLU A 46 17.91 12.73 9.59
C GLU A 46 18.39 13.56 10.78
N SER A 47 19.37 13.06 11.53
CA SER A 47 20.02 13.86 12.58
C SER A 47 20.92 14.94 11.98
N PRO A 48 21.30 15.99 12.75
CA PRO A 48 22.23 17.00 12.27
C PRO A 48 23.63 16.46 11.89
N GLN A 49 23.95 15.21 12.26
CA GLN A 49 25.19 14.52 11.91
C GLN A 49 25.04 13.61 10.67
N GLY A 50 23.90 13.63 9.99
CA GLY A 50 23.64 12.85 8.78
C GLY A 50 23.19 11.41 9.01
N ARG A 51 22.83 11.03 10.25
CA ARG A 51 22.30 9.69 10.53
C ARG A 51 20.80 9.66 10.28
N LEU A 52 20.37 8.77 9.38
CA LEU A 52 18.96 8.51 9.12
C LEU A 52 18.37 7.53 10.15
N TYR A 53 17.14 7.77 10.57
CA TYR A 53 16.36 6.92 11.46
C TYR A 53 14.98 6.66 10.85
N LEU A 54 14.44 5.47 11.10
CA LEU A 54 13.05 5.13 10.83
C LEU A 54 12.28 5.16 12.17
N ILE A 55 11.23 5.96 12.23
CA ILE A 55 10.41 6.20 13.43
C ILE A 55 8.97 5.74 13.20
N ASP A 56 8.15 5.84 14.26
CA ASP A 56 6.71 5.60 14.24
C ASP A 56 6.28 4.15 13.89
N TRP A 57 6.73 3.21 14.73
CA TRP A 57 6.51 1.78 14.57
C TRP A 57 5.13 1.30 15.07
N GLU A 58 4.14 2.19 15.19
CA GLU A 58 2.84 1.89 15.81
C GLU A 58 2.03 0.82 15.05
N TYR A 59 2.23 0.74 13.73
CA TYR A 59 1.60 -0.27 12.87
C TYR A 59 2.46 -1.52 12.65
N SER A 60 3.68 -1.56 13.19
CA SER A 60 4.64 -2.62 12.88
C SER A 60 4.09 -4.03 13.17
N SER A 61 4.33 -4.95 12.23
CA SER A 61 3.75 -6.28 12.30
C SER A 61 4.55 -7.31 11.51
N MET A 62 4.24 -8.59 11.71
CA MET A 62 4.74 -9.66 10.86
C MET A 62 3.93 -9.70 9.56
N ASN A 63 4.53 -9.30 8.45
CA ASN A 63 3.86 -9.22 7.14
C ASN A 63 4.81 -9.63 5.99
N ASP A 64 4.31 -9.58 4.77
CA ASP A 64 5.12 -9.75 3.57
C ASP A 64 5.98 -8.49 3.32
N PRO A 65 7.31 -8.61 3.12
CA PRO A 65 8.17 -7.45 2.86
C PRO A 65 7.76 -6.59 1.67
N MET A 66 7.04 -7.17 0.69
CA MET A 66 6.55 -6.41 -0.46
C MET A 66 5.47 -5.39 -0.06
N TRP A 67 4.83 -5.54 1.10
CA TRP A 67 3.96 -4.53 1.67
C TRP A 67 4.72 -3.23 1.96
N ASP A 68 5.86 -3.33 2.63
CA ASP A 68 6.69 -2.16 2.98
C ASP A 68 7.23 -1.47 1.72
N LEU A 69 7.69 -2.24 0.73
CA LEU A 69 8.12 -1.67 -0.55
C LEU A 69 6.97 -0.98 -1.30
N ALA A 70 5.78 -1.60 -1.30
CA ALA A 70 4.60 -0.98 -1.88
C ALA A 70 4.25 0.34 -1.18
N ALA A 71 4.34 0.39 0.16
CA ALA A 71 4.11 1.61 0.93
C ALA A 71 5.12 2.69 0.54
N LEU A 72 6.42 2.41 0.62
CA LEU A 72 7.47 3.36 0.27
C LEU A 72 7.26 3.97 -1.13
N PHE A 73 6.98 3.14 -2.12
CA PHE A 73 6.80 3.59 -3.51
C PHE A 73 5.52 4.39 -3.70
N LEU A 74 4.43 4.00 -3.02
CA LEU A 74 3.12 4.62 -3.18
C LEU A 74 3.03 5.96 -2.45
N GLU A 75 3.60 6.05 -1.24
CA GLU A 75 3.59 7.28 -0.43
C GLU A 75 4.57 8.32 -0.94
N SER A 76 5.68 7.91 -1.56
CA SER A 76 6.66 8.82 -2.16
C SER A 76 6.44 9.07 -3.66
N GLU A 77 5.33 8.57 -4.22
CA GLU A 77 4.97 8.70 -5.65
C GLU A 77 6.11 8.30 -6.61
N PHE A 78 6.81 7.20 -6.31
CA PHE A 78 7.92 6.74 -7.15
C PHE A 78 7.45 6.46 -8.57
N THR A 79 8.25 6.92 -9.53
CA THR A 79 8.18 6.49 -10.92
C THR A 79 8.65 5.05 -11.05
N ARG A 80 8.28 4.38 -12.15
CA ARG A 80 8.75 3.02 -12.45
C ARG A 80 10.29 2.92 -12.45
N GLN A 81 10.98 3.95 -12.91
CA GLN A 81 12.43 4.00 -12.93
C GLN A 81 13.02 4.06 -11.51
N GLU A 82 12.41 4.85 -10.62
CA GLU A 82 12.81 4.93 -9.22
C GLU A 82 12.53 3.63 -8.46
N GLU A 83 11.39 2.98 -8.72
CA GLU A 83 11.10 1.65 -8.17
C GLU A 83 12.18 0.65 -8.57
N GLU A 84 12.47 0.50 -9.87
CA GLU A 84 13.48 -0.45 -10.33
C GLU A 84 14.89 -0.12 -9.80
N ALA A 85 15.24 1.17 -9.72
CA ALA A 85 16.50 1.60 -9.11
C ALA A 85 16.57 1.19 -7.63
N PHE A 86 15.52 1.46 -6.85
CA PHE A 86 15.47 1.06 -5.44
C PHE A 86 15.52 -0.46 -5.27
N LEU A 87 14.73 -1.20 -6.06
CA LEU A 87 14.69 -2.66 -6.02
C LEU A 87 16.07 -3.26 -6.33
N SER A 88 16.84 -2.67 -7.24
CA SER A 88 18.22 -3.14 -7.53
C SER A 88 19.17 -3.03 -6.33
N HIS A 89 18.89 -2.15 -5.37
CA HIS A 89 19.66 -2.02 -4.13
C HIS A 89 19.10 -2.89 -3.01
N TYR A 90 17.78 -3.09 -2.98
CA TYR A 90 17.10 -3.87 -1.95
C TYR A 90 17.19 -5.38 -2.19
N GLU A 91 17.13 -5.82 -3.44
CA GLU A 91 17.02 -7.23 -3.81
C GLU A 91 18.31 -8.00 -3.46
N SER A 92 18.14 -9.10 -2.72
CA SER A 92 19.22 -10.02 -2.37
C SER A 92 18.66 -11.43 -2.15
N GLU A 93 19.53 -12.42 -1.92
CA GLU A 93 19.09 -13.77 -1.55
C GLU A 93 18.20 -13.80 -0.29
N GLN A 94 18.35 -12.84 0.62
CA GLN A 94 17.54 -12.75 1.86
C GLN A 94 16.32 -11.84 1.72
N THR A 95 16.28 -11.02 0.67
CA THR A 95 15.24 -10.03 0.38
C THR A 95 14.75 -10.19 -1.06
N PRO A 96 14.16 -11.34 -1.41
CA PRO A 96 13.63 -11.57 -2.76
C PRO A 96 12.49 -10.59 -3.05
N VAL A 97 12.42 -10.15 -4.31
CA VAL A 97 11.43 -9.15 -4.75
C VAL A 97 10.37 -9.79 -5.64
N SER A 98 9.10 -9.55 -5.30
CA SER A 98 7.96 -9.85 -6.17
C SER A 98 7.26 -8.57 -6.60
N ARG A 99 7.48 -8.17 -7.85
CA ARG A 99 6.83 -7.01 -8.48
C ARG A 99 5.31 -7.15 -8.53
N GLU A 100 4.83 -8.39 -8.68
CA GLU A 100 3.40 -8.68 -8.68
C GLU A 100 2.78 -8.46 -7.29
N LYS A 101 3.42 -8.94 -6.23
CA LYS A 101 2.98 -8.66 -4.86
C LYS A 101 3.00 -7.16 -4.57
N ILE A 102 4.03 -6.43 -4.99
CA ILE A 102 4.09 -4.97 -4.85
C ILE A 102 2.89 -4.29 -5.51
N ALA A 103 2.54 -4.68 -6.75
CA ALA A 103 1.38 -4.14 -7.44
C ALA A 103 0.06 -4.42 -6.70
N ILE A 104 -0.12 -5.65 -6.19
CA ILE A 104 -1.29 -6.02 -5.38
C ILE A 104 -1.33 -5.21 -4.08
N TYR A 105 -0.22 -5.11 -3.34
CA TYR A 105 -0.19 -4.41 -2.06
C TYR A 105 -0.41 -2.90 -2.20
N LYS A 106 -0.03 -2.28 -3.32
CA LYS A 106 -0.41 -0.88 -3.62
C LYS A 106 -1.93 -0.70 -3.67
N ILE A 107 -2.64 -1.63 -4.33
CA ILE A 107 -4.11 -1.63 -4.41
C ILE A 107 -4.72 -1.80 -3.01
N LEU A 108 -4.21 -2.77 -2.24
CA LEU A 108 -4.72 -3.05 -0.89
C LEU A 108 -4.52 -1.86 0.05
N GLN A 109 -3.35 -1.20 0.00
CA GLN A 109 -3.06 -0.02 0.81
C GLN A 109 -3.97 1.15 0.44
N ASP A 110 -4.12 1.47 -0.83
CA ASP A 110 -5.04 2.52 -1.26
C ASP A 110 -6.48 2.24 -0.81
N ALA A 111 -6.94 0.99 -0.89
CA ALA A 111 -8.25 0.59 -0.38
C ALA A 111 -8.37 0.77 1.15
N ILE A 112 -7.40 0.28 1.93
CA ILE A 112 -7.40 0.37 3.40
C ILE A 112 -7.33 1.82 3.87
N TRP A 113 -6.42 2.62 3.32
CA TRP A 113 -6.24 4.02 3.72
C TRP A 113 -7.43 4.89 3.31
N SER A 114 -8.12 4.55 2.20
CA SER A 114 -9.38 5.20 1.85
C SER A 114 -10.49 4.94 2.87
N LEU A 115 -10.53 3.76 3.49
CA LEU A 115 -11.50 3.41 4.54
C LEU A 115 -11.10 3.98 5.90
N TRP A 116 -9.80 4.00 6.21
CA TRP A 116 -9.27 4.70 7.38
C TRP A 116 -9.66 6.17 7.37
N THR A 117 -9.63 6.81 6.20
CA THR A 117 -10.02 8.22 6.04
C THR A 117 -11.47 8.42 6.45
N VAL A 118 -12.38 7.62 5.90
CA VAL A 118 -13.82 7.65 6.25
C VAL A 118 -14.01 7.52 7.76
N TYR A 119 -13.34 6.56 8.38
CA TYR A 119 -13.42 6.34 9.84
C TYR A 119 -12.90 7.54 10.65
N LYS A 120 -11.86 8.23 10.18
CA LYS A 120 -11.33 9.41 10.89
C LYS A 120 -12.20 10.64 10.68
N GLU A 121 -12.81 10.80 9.50
CA GLU A 121 -13.73 11.92 9.23
C GLU A 121 -15.03 11.79 10.02
N GLU A 122 -15.54 10.57 10.26
CA GLU A 122 -16.64 10.33 11.22
C GLU A 122 -16.31 10.80 12.65
N GLN A 123 -15.02 10.92 12.99
CA GLN A 123 -14.55 11.42 14.29
C GLN A 123 -14.28 12.92 14.30
N GLY A 124 -14.57 13.63 13.20
CA GLY A 124 -14.42 15.08 13.08
C GLY A 124 -13.07 15.55 12.56
N ALA A 125 -12.23 14.64 12.04
CA ALA A 125 -11.07 15.04 11.24
C ALA A 125 -11.52 15.50 9.83
N ASP A 126 -10.67 16.25 9.13
CA ASP A 126 -10.89 16.67 7.75
C ASP A 126 -9.65 16.35 6.93
N PHE A 127 -9.77 15.43 5.97
CA PHE A 127 -8.69 15.03 5.07
C PHE A 127 -8.95 15.46 3.62
N GLY A 128 -10.00 16.24 3.36
CA GLY A 128 -10.39 16.68 2.03
C GLY A 128 -10.47 15.52 1.04
N ASP A 129 -9.73 15.63 -0.06
CA ASP A 129 -9.76 14.63 -1.14
C ASP A 129 -8.82 13.43 -0.93
N TYR A 130 -8.14 13.31 0.22
CA TYR A 130 -7.16 12.23 0.46
C TYR A 130 -7.78 10.84 0.28
N GLY A 131 -8.88 10.54 0.99
CA GLY A 131 -9.53 9.23 0.93
C GLY A 131 -10.08 8.91 -0.46
N VAL A 132 -10.73 9.90 -1.09
CA VAL A 132 -11.29 9.78 -2.45
C VAL A 132 -10.18 9.52 -3.48
N SER A 133 -9.06 10.24 -3.40
CA SER A 133 -7.94 10.10 -4.32
C SER A 133 -7.31 8.71 -4.23
N ARG A 134 -7.12 8.19 -3.00
CA ARG A 134 -6.62 6.83 -2.79
C ARG A 134 -7.61 5.78 -3.31
N TYR A 135 -8.90 5.94 -3.03
CA TYR A 135 -9.92 5.03 -3.54
C TYR A 135 -9.92 4.96 -5.07
N GLN A 136 -9.86 6.11 -5.76
CA GLN A 136 -9.77 6.17 -7.22
C GLN A 136 -8.48 5.51 -7.75
N ARG A 137 -7.37 5.64 -7.04
CA ARG A 137 -6.10 4.98 -7.38
C ARG A 137 -6.19 3.46 -7.21
N ALA A 138 -6.88 2.95 -6.19
CA ALA A 138 -7.19 1.52 -6.05
C ALA A 138 -8.02 1.01 -7.24
N VAL A 139 -9.08 1.73 -7.65
CA VAL A 139 -9.91 1.38 -8.82
C VAL A 139 -9.07 1.31 -10.10
N LYS A 140 -8.19 2.30 -10.30
CA LYS A 140 -7.27 2.34 -11.43
C LYS A 140 -6.28 1.18 -11.39
N GLY A 141 -5.74 0.85 -10.21
CA GLY A 141 -4.84 -0.27 -9.99
C GLY A 141 -5.49 -1.62 -10.32
N LEU A 142 -6.71 -1.86 -9.85
CA LEU A 142 -7.51 -3.05 -10.20
C LEU A 142 -7.71 -3.19 -11.71
N SER A 143 -8.07 -2.09 -12.38
CA SER A 143 -8.27 -2.08 -13.84
C SER A 143 -7.00 -2.47 -14.60
N TYR A 144 -5.83 -1.98 -14.18
CA TYR A 144 -4.56 -2.35 -14.83
C TYR A 144 -4.14 -3.79 -14.53
N TYR A 145 -4.34 -4.24 -13.30
CA TYR A 145 -3.98 -5.59 -12.87
C TYR A 145 -4.86 -6.66 -13.53
N GLY A 146 -6.17 -6.43 -13.60
CA GLY A 146 -7.10 -7.33 -14.29
C GLY A 146 -6.98 -7.28 -15.82
N GLY A 147 -6.52 -6.17 -16.39
CA GLY A 147 -6.33 -6.00 -17.84
C GLY A 147 -5.03 -6.60 -18.39
N SER A 148 -4.12 -7.09 -17.55
CA SER A 148 -2.85 -7.71 -18.00
C SER A 148 -2.96 -9.17 -18.41
N ASP A 149 -4.13 -9.81 -18.25
CA ASP A 149 -4.38 -11.19 -18.71
C ASP A 149 -4.81 -11.30 -20.19
N GLU A 150 -4.85 -10.19 -20.95
CA GLU A 150 -5.23 -10.18 -22.39
C GLU A 150 -4.09 -9.79 -23.37
N LYS A 151 -2.80 -9.93 -23.02
CA LYS A 151 -1.71 -9.78 -24.01
C LYS A 151 -0.61 -10.83 -23.93
#